data_AF-A0A9X4YE47-F1
#
_entry.id   AF-A0A9X4YE47-F1
#
_cell.length_a   1.000
_cell.length_b   1.000
_cell.length_c   1.000
_cell.angle_alpha   90.00
_cell.angle_beta   90.00
_cell.angle_gamma   90.00
#
_symmetry.space_group_name_H-M   'P 1'
#
loop_
_entity.id
_entity.type
_entity.pdbx_description
1 polymer ?
#
loop_
_entity_poly.entity_id
_entity_poly.type
_entity_poly.pdbx_seq_one_letter_code
_entity_poly.pdbx_strand_id
1 'polypeptide(L)'
;MSRITAIAFLLITLAGCTDEQRIAALENQLEAKQATIERLENEHHEALRESERRIDELQTELASLKNGVWFQQHRAGIARACDWVVPSCPPSWIEGGRKALAQGFSGTWSWWFWLVIFLKLILVPFLLAGLIATYAYWVRPARTEVERVAAELKELQSNKAGERKELKALAEELERRQKEEAELETRVSAFQRHRQQLKSEIENLEKKKRNLRGGF
;
A
#
# COMPACT_ATOMS: atom_id res chain seq x y z
N MET A 1 66.96 -80.00 -77.03
CA MET A 1 66.61 -78.71 -76.39
C MET A 1 65.82 -77.81 -77.35
N SER A 2 64.61 -78.20 -77.79
CA SER A 2 63.87 -77.43 -78.83
C SER A 2 62.35 -77.32 -78.62
N ARG A 3 61.76 -78.04 -77.65
CA ARG A 3 60.31 -77.99 -77.38
C ARG A 3 59.93 -77.04 -76.23
N ILE A 4 60.85 -76.75 -75.32
CA ILE A 4 60.58 -75.90 -74.16
C ILE A 4 60.60 -74.41 -74.55
N THR A 5 61.46 -74.01 -75.49
CA THR A 5 61.54 -72.63 -75.99
C THR A 5 60.33 -72.25 -76.85
N ALA A 6 59.76 -73.18 -77.60
CA ALA A 6 58.56 -72.94 -78.40
C ALA A 6 57.30 -72.72 -77.53
N ILE A 7 57.16 -73.46 -76.42
CA ILE A 7 56.03 -73.30 -75.48
C ILE A 7 56.14 -71.98 -74.70
N ALA A 8 57.36 -71.57 -74.33
CA ALA A 8 57.58 -70.29 -73.67
C ALA A 8 57.22 -69.08 -74.56
N PHE A 9 57.52 -69.14 -75.87
CA PHE A 9 57.17 -68.05 -76.80
C PHE A 9 55.66 -67.98 -77.12
N LEU A 10 54.97 -69.13 -77.12
CA LEU A 10 53.52 -69.20 -77.34
C LEU A 10 52.72 -68.72 -76.11
N LEU A 11 53.25 -68.90 -74.90
CA LEU A 11 52.65 -68.36 -73.67
C LEU A 11 52.84 -66.84 -73.53
N ILE A 12 53.93 -66.27 -74.03
CA ILE A 12 54.19 -64.82 -73.93
C ILE A 12 53.37 -64.02 -74.96
N THR A 13 53.01 -64.62 -76.11
CA THR A 13 52.24 -63.94 -77.16
C THR A 13 50.72 -63.99 -76.97
N LEU A 14 50.19 -64.93 -76.18
CA LEU A 14 48.75 -65.01 -75.84
C LEU A 14 48.34 -64.21 -74.60
N ALA A 15 49.30 -63.75 -73.78
CA ALA A 15 49.01 -62.96 -72.58
C ALA A 15 48.84 -61.45 -72.86
N GLY A 16 49.21 -60.97 -74.06
CA GLY A 16 49.30 -59.53 -74.36
C GLY A 16 48.06 -58.84 -74.93
N CYS A 17 46.97 -59.56 -75.22
CA CYS A 17 45.78 -58.97 -75.88
C CYS A 17 44.46 -59.07 -75.07
N THR A 18 44.46 -59.70 -73.89
CA THR A 18 43.24 -59.89 -73.07
C THR A 18 43.18 -59.03 -71.81
N ASP A 19 44.25 -58.33 -71.44
CA ASP A 19 44.27 -57.50 -70.24
C ASP A 19 43.63 -56.12 -70.44
N GLU A 20 43.81 -55.48 -71.60
CA GLU A 20 43.27 -54.13 -71.86
C GLU A 20 41.73 -54.09 -71.84
N GLN A 21 41.08 -55.12 -72.41
CA GLN A 21 39.61 -55.26 -72.37
C GLN A 21 39.08 -55.58 -70.96
N ARG A 22 39.83 -56.33 -70.14
CA ARG A 22 39.44 -56.61 -68.76
C ARG A 22 39.57 -55.37 -67.88
N ILE A 23 40.62 -54.58 -68.07
CA ILE A 23 40.84 -53.32 -67.35
C ILE A 23 39.71 -52.33 -67.69
N ALA A 24 39.37 -52.16 -68.97
CA ALA A 24 38.24 -51.31 -69.37
C ALA A 24 36.88 -51.80 -68.83
N ALA A 25 36.66 -53.12 -68.72
CA ALA A 25 35.44 -53.67 -68.13
C ALA A 25 35.37 -53.45 -66.61
N LEU A 26 36.51 -53.52 -65.90
CA LEU A 26 36.61 -53.25 -64.46
C LEU A 26 36.40 -51.76 -64.15
N GLU A 27 36.94 -50.86 -64.96
CA GLU A 27 36.75 -49.41 -64.80
C GLU A 27 35.28 -49.01 -64.99
N ASN A 28 34.62 -49.53 -66.03
CA ASN A 28 33.18 -49.34 -66.24
C ASN A 28 32.33 -49.89 -65.07
N GLN A 29 32.72 -51.02 -64.47
CA GLN A 29 32.02 -51.53 -63.28
C GLN A 29 32.25 -50.66 -62.04
N LEU A 30 33.45 -50.09 -61.89
CA LEU A 30 33.77 -49.21 -60.77
C LEU A 30 32.97 -47.91 -60.87
N GLU A 31 32.91 -47.29 -62.05
CA GLU A 31 32.09 -46.10 -62.31
C GLU A 31 30.61 -46.39 -62.10
N ALA A 32 30.10 -47.53 -62.57
CA ALA A 32 28.72 -47.92 -62.35
C ALA A 32 28.38 -48.07 -60.85
N LYS A 33 29.30 -48.64 -60.06
CA LYS A 33 29.13 -48.76 -58.60
C LYS A 33 29.22 -47.41 -57.89
N GLN A 34 30.14 -46.54 -58.30
CA GLN A 34 30.24 -45.18 -57.75
C GLN A 34 28.96 -44.39 -58.01
N ALA A 35 28.42 -44.46 -59.23
CA ALA A 35 27.15 -43.82 -59.58
C ALA A 35 25.96 -44.36 -58.74
N THR A 36 25.94 -45.65 -58.39
CA THR A 36 24.90 -46.20 -57.51
C THR A 36 25.02 -45.72 -56.07
N ILE A 37 26.24 -45.57 -55.54
CA ILE A 37 26.45 -45.08 -54.18
C ILE A 37 25.99 -43.62 -54.08
N GLU A 38 26.38 -42.79 -55.06
CA GLU A 38 25.98 -41.38 -55.10
C GLU A 38 24.45 -41.22 -55.18
N ARG A 39 23.76 -42.07 -55.95
CA ARG A 39 22.29 -42.09 -55.96
C ARG A 39 21.70 -42.43 -54.59
N LEU A 40 22.23 -43.46 -53.92
CA LEU A 40 21.74 -43.89 -52.61
C LEU A 40 21.98 -42.82 -51.53
N GLU A 41 23.13 -42.14 -51.58
CA GLU A 41 23.47 -41.04 -50.68
C GLU A 41 22.55 -39.84 -50.89
N ASN A 42 22.25 -39.51 -52.15
CA ASN A 42 21.29 -38.45 -52.48
C ASN A 42 19.87 -38.79 -51.99
N GLU A 43 19.38 -40.02 -52.20
CA GLU A 43 18.09 -40.48 -51.67
C GLU A 43 18.03 -40.41 -50.15
N HIS A 44 19.12 -40.79 -49.47
CA HIS A 44 19.20 -40.73 -48.01
C HIS A 44 19.19 -39.28 -47.50
N HIS A 45 19.90 -38.36 -48.16
CA HIS A 45 19.89 -36.94 -47.82
C HIS A 45 18.52 -36.29 -48.05
N GLU A 46 17.81 -36.68 -49.11
CA GLU A 46 16.44 -36.22 -49.35
C GLU A 46 15.49 -36.70 -48.24
N ALA A 47 15.58 -37.98 -47.86
CA ALA A 47 14.78 -38.53 -46.76
C ALA A 47 15.08 -37.83 -45.42
N LEU A 48 16.35 -37.52 -45.14
CA LEU A 48 16.76 -36.82 -43.92
C LEU A 48 16.15 -35.41 -43.87
N ARG A 49 16.23 -34.67 -44.97
CA ARG A 49 15.65 -33.32 -45.09
C ARG A 49 14.13 -33.32 -44.95
N GLU A 50 13.45 -34.35 -45.46
CA GLU A 50 12.00 -34.47 -45.27
C GLU A 50 11.65 -34.70 -43.80
N SER A 51 12.43 -35.53 -43.10
CA SER A 51 12.22 -35.78 -41.67
C SER A 51 12.45 -34.53 -40.80
N GLU A 52 13.47 -33.74 -41.10
CA GLU A 52 13.75 -32.47 -40.42
C GLU A 52 12.59 -31.48 -40.61
N ARG A 53 12.08 -31.32 -41.85
CA ARG A 53 10.94 -30.45 -42.11
C ARG A 53 9.69 -30.84 -41.31
N ARG A 54 9.41 -32.15 -41.20
CA ARG A 54 8.28 -32.64 -40.40
C ARG A 54 8.46 -32.38 -38.90
N ILE A 55 9.69 -32.50 -38.40
CA ILE A 55 10.01 -32.18 -37.00
C ILE A 55 9.81 -30.68 -36.75
N ASP A 56 10.27 -29.83 -37.65
CA ASP A 56 10.10 -28.37 -37.53
C ASP A 56 8.62 -27.97 -37.54
N GLU A 57 7.82 -28.54 -38.44
CA GLU A 57 6.38 -28.31 -38.50
C GLU A 57 5.70 -28.70 -37.19
N LEU A 58 5.96 -29.91 -36.67
CA LEU A 58 5.43 -30.36 -35.38
C LEU A 58 5.87 -29.49 -34.21
N GLN A 59 7.12 -29.00 -34.20
CA GLN A 59 7.60 -28.10 -33.17
C GLN A 59 6.85 -26.76 -33.19
N THR A 60 6.58 -26.22 -34.38
CA THR A 60 5.82 -24.96 -34.50
C THR A 60 4.37 -25.13 -34.04
N GLU A 61 3.72 -26.25 -34.37
CA GLU A 61 2.38 -26.56 -33.87
C GLU A 61 2.36 -26.70 -32.35
N LEU A 62 3.30 -27.47 -31.78
CA LEU A 62 3.42 -27.62 -30.33
C LEU A 62 3.68 -26.28 -29.64
N ALA A 63 4.52 -25.42 -30.21
CA ALA A 63 4.79 -24.10 -29.66
C ALA A 63 3.52 -23.24 -29.60
N SER A 64 2.70 -23.26 -30.65
CA SER A 64 1.43 -22.52 -30.69
C SER A 64 0.43 -23.05 -29.64
N LEU A 65 0.28 -24.37 -29.52
CA LEU A 65 -0.58 -25.02 -28.54
C LEU A 65 -0.12 -24.74 -27.11
N LYS A 66 1.19 -24.85 -26.86
CA LYS A 66 1.80 -24.58 -25.55
C LYS A 66 1.55 -23.15 -25.09
N ASN A 67 1.68 -22.18 -26.01
CA ASN A 67 1.42 -20.77 -25.69
C ASN A 67 -0.05 -20.53 -25.31
N GLY A 68 -0.99 -21.13 -26.05
CA GLY A 68 -2.42 -21.04 -25.74
C GLY A 68 -2.78 -21.65 -24.39
N VAL A 69 -2.30 -22.86 -24.10
CA VAL A 69 -2.51 -23.54 -22.82
C VAL A 69 -1.90 -22.77 -21.66
N TRP A 70 -0.65 -22.30 -21.83
CA TRP A 70 0.04 -21.52 -20.80
C TRP A 70 -0.74 -20.25 -20.44
N PHE A 71 -1.26 -19.55 -21.44
CA PHE A 71 -2.05 -18.34 -21.24
C PHE A 71 -3.37 -18.61 -20.49
N GLN A 72 -4.06 -19.71 -20.81
CA GLN A 72 -5.29 -20.11 -20.10
C GLN A 72 -4.98 -20.52 -18.66
N GLN A 73 -3.91 -21.29 -18.43
CA GLN A 73 -3.45 -21.69 -17.10
C GLN A 73 -3.12 -20.48 -16.22
N HIS A 74 -2.49 -19.47 -16.83
CA HIS A 74 -2.15 -18.21 -16.18
C HIS A 74 -3.40 -17.43 -15.77
N ARG A 75 -4.37 -17.27 -16.67
CA ARG A 75 -5.65 -16.59 -16.37
C ARG A 75 -6.46 -17.33 -15.30
N ALA A 76 -6.49 -18.66 -15.34
CA ALA A 76 -7.12 -19.48 -14.30
C ALA A 76 -6.46 -19.28 -12.92
N GLY A 77 -5.12 -19.20 -12.89
CA GLY A 77 -4.36 -18.95 -11.66
C GLY A 77 -4.69 -17.59 -11.03
N ILE A 78 -4.75 -16.53 -11.83
CA ILE A 78 -5.13 -15.19 -11.35
C ILE A 78 -6.56 -15.20 -10.82
N ALA A 79 -7.53 -15.75 -11.57
CA ALA A 79 -8.92 -15.80 -11.12
C ALA A 79 -9.06 -16.54 -9.79
N ARG A 80 -8.38 -17.68 -9.62
CA ARG A 80 -8.39 -18.45 -8.37
C ARG A 80 -7.75 -17.69 -7.21
N ALA A 81 -6.63 -16.99 -7.44
CA ALA A 81 -5.99 -16.17 -6.41
C ALA A 81 -6.86 -14.95 -6.03
N CYS A 82 -7.56 -14.37 -6.99
CA CYS A 82 -8.52 -13.30 -6.79
C CYS A 82 -9.71 -13.74 -5.94
N ASP A 83 -10.25 -14.94 -6.20
CA ASP A 83 -11.36 -15.53 -5.45
C ASP A 83 -10.93 -16.16 -4.11
N TRP A 84 -9.61 -16.28 -3.85
CA TRP A 84 -9.08 -16.81 -2.61
C TRP A 84 -9.26 -15.82 -1.45
N VAL A 85 -9.89 -16.32 -0.37
CA VAL A 85 -10.26 -15.64 0.89
C VAL A 85 -11.32 -14.55 0.74
N VAL A 86 -11.12 -13.56 -0.14
CA VAL A 86 -12.08 -12.49 -0.43
C VAL A 86 -12.02 -12.17 -1.93
N PRO A 87 -13.18 -12.10 -2.63
CA PRO A 87 -13.25 -11.69 -4.03
C PRO A 87 -12.91 -10.21 -4.16
N SER A 88 -11.68 -9.91 -4.55
CA SER A 88 -11.15 -8.54 -4.59
C SER A 88 -10.98 -7.98 -6.00
N CYS A 89 -11.11 -8.82 -7.04
CA CYS A 89 -10.82 -8.44 -8.42
C CYS A 89 -12.10 -8.13 -9.21
N PRO A 90 -12.07 -7.13 -10.10
CA PRO A 90 -13.22 -6.79 -10.93
C PRO A 90 -13.57 -7.94 -11.89
N PRO A 91 -14.87 -8.17 -12.15
CA PRO A 91 -15.33 -9.30 -12.96
C PRO A 91 -14.75 -9.29 -14.38
N SER A 92 -14.54 -8.12 -14.97
CA SER A 92 -13.99 -7.96 -16.32
C SER A 92 -12.59 -8.57 -16.51
N TRP A 93 -11.80 -8.69 -15.43
CA TRP A 93 -10.43 -9.21 -15.50
C TRP A 93 -10.37 -10.72 -15.26
N ILE A 94 -11.32 -11.25 -14.49
CA ILE A 94 -11.32 -12.66 -14.04
C ILE A 94 -12.29 -13.53 -14.84
N GLU A 95 -13.19 -12.98 -15.66
CA GLU A 95 -14.17 -13.75 -16.41
C GLU A 95 -13.52 -14.79 -17.34
N GLY A 96 -12.46 -14.40 -18.06
CA GLY A 96 -11.69 -15.32 -18.89
C GLY A 96 -11.02 -16.43 -18.07
N GLY A 97 -10.52 -16.10 -16.88
CA GLY A 97 -9.91 -17.08 -15.97
C GLY A 97 -10.94 -18.04 -15.34
N ARG A 98 -12.16 -17.56 -15.03
CA ARG A 98 -13.25 -18.41 -14.54
C ARG A 98 -13.75 -19.37 -15.62
N LYS A 99 -13.80 -18.95 -16.88
CA LYS A 99 -14.07 -19.84 -18.02
C LYS A 99 -12.99 -20.92 -18.15
N ALA A 100 -11.72 -20.58 -17.98
CA ALA A 100 -10.63 -21.55 -17.97
C ALA A 100 -10.70 -22.51 -16.75
N LEU A 101 -11.05 -22.02 -15.57
CA LEU A 101 -11.30 -22.89 -14.40
C LEU A 101 -12.44 -23.88 -14.66
N ALA A 102 -13.53 -23.44 -15.31
CA ALA A 102 -14.65 -24.30 -15.69
C ALA A 102 -14.26 -25.37 -16.73
N GLN A 103 -13.22 -25.11 -17.53
CA GLN A 103 -12.64 -26.07 -18.48
C GLN A 103 -11.65 -27.06 -17.83
N GLY A 104 -11.42 -26.97 -16.51
CA GLY A 104 -10.58 -27.91 -15.76
C GLY A 104 -9.14 -27.44 -15.52
N PHE A 105 -8.77 -26.21 -15.92
CA PHE A 105 -7.43 -25.67 -15.63
C PHE A 105 -7.31 -25.31 -14.15
N SER A 106 -6.38 -25.93 -13.41
CA SER A 106 -6.25 -25.72 -11.96
C SER A 106 -5.63 -24.38 -11.56
N GLY A 107 -4.67 -23.87 -12.34
CA GLY A 107 -4.02 -22.56 -12.15
C GLY A 107 -3.15 -22.40 -10.89
N THR A 108 -3.20 -23.35 -9.95
CA THR A 108 -2.60 -23.29 -8.60
C THR A 108 -1.07 -23.29 -8.59
N TRP A 109 -0.45 -23.79 -9.65
CA TRP A 109 1.01 -23.94 -9.74
C TRP A 109 1.69 -22.78 -10.48
N SER A 110 0.92 -21.76 -10.89
CA SER A 110 1.50 -20.56 -11.49
C SER A 110 2.21 -19.71 -10.42
N TRP A 111 3.41 -19.20 -10.74
CA TRP A 111 4.11 -18.23 -9.89
C TRP A 111 3.23 -17.01 -9.53
N TRP A 112 2.38 -16.59 -10.46
CA TRP A 112 1.46 -15.47 -10.30
C TRP A 112 0.38 -15.69 -9.24
N PHE A 113 -0.12 -16.93 -9.10
CA PHE A 113 -1.04 -17.28 -8.03
C PHE A 113 -0.42 -16.98 -6.66
N TRP A 114 0.82 -17.41 -6.44
CA TRP A 114 1.55 -17.15 -5.20
C TRP A 114 1.85 -15.67 -4.99
N LEU A 115 2.25 -14.95 -6.03
CA LEU A 115 2.50 -13.51 -5.95
C LEU A 115 1.27 -12.74 -5.44
N VAL A 116 0.09 -13.02 -5.99
CA VAL A 116 -1.16 -12.38 -5.56
C VAL A 116 -1.51 -12.74 -4.12
N ILE A 117 -1.29 -14.00 -3.71
CA ILE A 117 -1.50 -14.44 -2.33
C ILE A 117 -0.55 -13.72 -1.36
N PHE A 118 0.74 -13.69 -1.65
CA PHE A 118 1.72 -12.99 -0.83
C PHE A 118 1.42 -11.50 -0.74
N LEU A 119 1.02 -10.87 -1.85
CA LEU A 119 0.61 -9.48 -1.86
C LEU A 119 -0.58 -9.24 -0.92
N LYS A 120 -1.61 -10.09 -0.97
CA LYS A 120 -2.76 -10.02 -0.03
C LYS A 120 -2.30 -10.21 1.43
N LEU A 121 -1.42 -11.18 1.69
CA LEU A 121 -0.92 -11.47 3.03
C LEU A 121 -0.01 -10.38 3.61
N ILE A 122 0.69 -9.61 2.78
CA ILE A 122 1.52 -8.48 3.22
C ILE A 122 0.67 -7.21 3.38
N LEU A 123 -0.30 -6.99 2.50
CA LEU A 123 -1.13 -5.79 2.51
C LEU A 123 -1.93 -5.66 3.82
N VAL A 124 -2.55 -6.75 4.28
CA VAL A 124 -3.38 -6.75 5.51
C VAL A 124 -2.59 -6.31 6.76
N PRO A 125 -1.45 -6.90 7.13
CA PRO A 125 -0.69 -6.47 8.29
C PRO A 125 -0.10 -5.07 8.10
N PHE A 126 0.24 -4.66 6.87
CA PHE A 126 0.73 -3.30 6.60
C PHE A 126 -0.35 -2.25 6.86
N LEU A 127 -1.58 -2.50 6.42
CA LEU A 127 -2.74 -1.65 6.71
C LEU A 127 -3.05 -1.62 8.21
N LEU A 128 -3.01 -2.77 8.88
CA LEU A 128 -3.23 -2.85 10.33
C LEU A 128 -2.16 -2.09 11.11
N ALA A 129 -0.88 -2.27 10.75
CA ALA A 129 0.24 -1.56 11.35
C ALA A 129 0.14 -0.05 11.10
N GLY A 130 -0.26 0.37 9.90
CA GLY A 130 -0.53 1.77 9.57
C GLY A 130 -1.64 2.37 10.44
N LEU A 131 -2.74 1.64 10.67
CA LEU A 131 -3.81 2.08 11.58
C LEU A 131 -3.33 2.17 13.03
N ILE A 132 -2.55 1.21 13.50
CA ILE A 132 -1.99 1.23 14.87
C ILE A 132 -1.01 2.41 15.03
N ALA A 133 -0.14 2.64 14.04
CA ALA A 133 0.83 3.73 14.06
C ALA A 133 0.15 5.09 14.02
N THR A 134 -0.85 5.29 13.17
CA THR A 134 -1.62 6.54 13.11
C THR A 134 -2.38 6.79 14.41
N TYR A 135 -3.01 5.76 14.99
CA TYR A 135 -3.65 5.88 16.30
C TYR A 135 -2.66 6.24 17.41
N ALA A 136 -1.52 5.56 17.48
CA ALA A 136 -0.50 5.80 18.50
C ALA A 136 0.15 7.18 18.38
N TYR A 137 0.42 7.64 17.16
CA TYR A 137 1.17 8.89 16.93
C TYR A 137 0.28 10.14 16.92
N TRP A 138 -0.95 10.05 16.40
CA TRP A 138 -1.82 11.22 16.26
C TRP A 138 -2.92 11.27 17.32
N VAL A 139 -3.64 10.16 17.50
CA VAL A 139 -4.86 10.16 18.34
C VAL A 139 -4.51 10.17 19.81
N ARG A 140 -3.52 9.37 20.22
CA ARG A 140 -3.12 9.27 21.63
C ARG A 140 -2.64 10.61 22.24
N PRO A 141 -1.70 11.36 21.63
CA PRO A 141 -1.29 12.64 22.19
C PRO A 141 -2.37 13.72 22.10
N ALA A 142 -3.19 13.73 21.04
CA ALA A 142 -4.31 14.67 20.95
C ALA A 142 -5.29 14.48 22.12
N ARG A 143 -5.55 13.23 22.52
CA ARG A 143 -6.41 12.93 23.66
C ARG A 143 -5.83 13.44 24.98
N THR A 144 -4.53 13.30 25.20
CA THR A 144 -3.88 13.80 26.42
C THR A 144 -3.89 15.32 26.50
N GLU A 145 -3.70 16.01 25.37
CA GLU A 145 -3.79 17.48 25.33
C GLU A 145 -5.23 17.96 25.59
N VAL A 146 -6.24 17.27 25.03
CA VAL A 146 -7.65 17.59 25.31
C VAL A 146 -7.99 17.40 26.79
N GLU A 147 -7.52 16.32 27.41
CA GLU A 147 -7.74 16.06 28.84
C GLU A 147 -7.05 17.13 29.72
N ARG A 148 -5.85 17.57 29.35
CA ARG A 148 -5.13 18.64 30.04
C ARG A 148 -5.85 19.98 29.92
N VAL A 149 -6.24 20.36 28.70
CA VAL A 149 -6.99 21.61 28.46
C VAL A 149 -8.33 21.58 29.17
N ALA A 150 -9.02 20.44 29.23
CA ALA A 150 -10.26 20.29 29.98
C ALA A 150 -10.05 20.48 31.49
N ALA A 151 -8.93 20.01 32.04
CA ALA A 151 -8.57 20.23 33.44
C ALA A 151 -8.29 21.71 33.73
N GLU A 152 -7.49 22.37 32.87
CA GLU A 152 -7.19 23.81 32.99
C GLU A 152 -8.49 24.66 32.89
N LEU A 153 -9.40 24.32 31.96
CA LEU A 153 -10.69 25.00 31.85
C LEU A 153 -11.53 24.90 33.13
N LYS A 154 -11.50 23.74 33.79
CA LYS A 154 -12.24 23.50 35.02
C LYS A 154 -11.67 24.33 36.18
N GLU A 155 -10.35 24.43 36.26
CA GLU A 155 -9.67 25.26 37.26
C GLU A 155 -9.95 26.76 37.06
N LEU A 156 -9.88 27.23 35.81
CA LEU A 156 -10.25 28.59 35.42
C LEU A 156 -11.71 28.91 35.77
N GLN A 157 -12.64 27.97 35.56
CA GLN A 157 -14.03 28.14 35.96
C GLN A 157 -14.19 28.22 37.48
N SER A 158 -13.48 27.41 38.26
CA SER A 158 -13.53 27.50 39.73
C SER A 158 -12.95 28.81 40.24
N ASN A 159 -11.84 29.29 39.68
CA ASN A 159 -11.23 30.56 40.08
C ASN A 159 -12.16 31.73 39.79
N LYS A 160 -12.76 31.77 38.59
CA LYS A 160 -13.76 32.79 38.23
C LYS A 160 -14.99 32.77 39.14
N ALA A 161 -15.39 31.58 39.61
CA ALA A 161 -16.49 31.46 40.59
C ALA A 161 -16.08 31.99 41.97
N GLY A 162 -14.82 31.78 42.38
CA GLY A 162 -14.21 32.36 43.59
C GLY A 162 -14.17 33.88 43.53
N GLU A 163 -13.58 34.45 42.48
CA GLU A 163 -13.50 35.91 42.27
C GLU A 163 -14.89 36.56 42.26
N ARG A 164 -15.89 35.90 41.66
CA ARG A 164 -17.29 36.39 41.70
C ARG A 164 -17.87 36.42 43.11
N LYS A 165 -17.49 35.50 43.99
CA LYS A 165 -17.92 35.53 45.39
C LYS A 165 -17.22 36.65 46.16
N GLU A 166 -15.93 36.83 45.94
CA GLU A 166 -15.17 37.94 46.56
C GLU A 166 -15.70 39.30 46.12
N LEU A 167 -15.98 39.49 44.83
CA LEU A 167 -16.60 40.72 44.31
C LEU A 167 -17.97 41.00 44.94
N LYS A 168 -18.78 39.96 45.18
CA LYS A 168 -20.06 40.10 45.87
C LYS A 168 -19.88 40.49 47.33
N ALA A 169 -18.95 39.85 48.03
CA ALA A 169 -18.64 40.17 49.43
C ALA A 169 -18.13 41.61 49.58
N LEU A 170 -17.24 42.06 48.69
CA LEU A 170 -16.79 43.46 48.66
C LEU A 170 -17.95 44.42 48.38
N ALA A 171 -18.85 44.11 47.45
CA ALA A 171 -20.00 44.95 47.14
C ALA A 171 -20.94 45.09 48.36
N GLU A 172 -21.20 44.00 49.09
CA GLU A 172 -21.99 44.03 50.32
C GLU A 172 -21.31 44.85 51.43
N GLU A 173 -19.98 44.73 51.59
CA GLU A 173 -19.23 45.52 52.57
C GLU A 173 -19.25 47.02 52.24
N LEU A 174 -19.18 47.36 50.95
CA LEU A 174 -19.24 48.75 50.48
C LEU A 174 -20.64 49.36 50.72
N GLU A 175 -21.71 48.59 50.48
CA GLU A 175 -23.08 49.02 50.80
C GLU A 175 -23.26 49.23 52.31
N ARG A 176 -22.66 48.36 53.13
CA ARG A 176 -22.71 48.48 54.60
C ARG A 176 -21.98 49.74 55.08
N ARG A 177 -20.79 50.02 54.55
CA ARG A 177 -20.04 51.26 54.82
C ARG A 177 -20.85 52.51 54.47
N GLN A 178 -21.49 52.52 53.30
CA GLN A 178 -22.34 53.65 52.89
C GLN A 178 -23.52 53.87 53.84
N LYS A 179 -24.14 52.81 54.36
CA LYS A 179 -25.21 52.93 55.37
C LYS A 179 -24.68 53.49 56.69
N GLU A 180 -23.51 53.04 57.13
CA GLU A 180 -22.86 53.56 58.35
C GLU A 180 -22.50 55.04 58.20
N GLU A 181 -21.96 55.45 57.05
CA GLU A 181 -21.67 56.87 56.74
C GLU A 181 -22.95 57.73 56.75
N ALA A 182 -24.03 57.24 56.12
CA ALA A 182 -25.31 57.95 56.13
C ALA A 182 -25.88 58.08 57.56
N GLU A 183 -25.80 57.03 58.38
CA GLU A 183 -26.22 57.10 59.79
C GLU A 183 -25.37 58.12 60.58
N LEU A 184 -24.05 58.10 60.41
CA LEU A 184 -23.14 59.06 61.03
C LEU A 184 -23.46 60.49 60.62
N GLU A 185 -23.72 60.74 59.34
CA GLU A 185 -24.10 62.07 58.84
C GLU A 185 -25.41 62.55 59.47
N THR A 186 -26.42 61.67 59.59
CA THR A 186 -27.67 62.02 60.27
C THR A 186 -27.45 62.35 61.75
N ARG A 187 -26.63 61.57 62.48
CA ARG A 187 -26.27 61.85 63.88
C ARG A 187 -25.55 63.18 64.03
N VAL A 188 -24.57 63.47 63.17
CA VAL A 188 -23.86 64.75 63.17
C VAL A 188 -24.83 65.91 62.93
N SER A 189 -25.74 65.79 61.97
CA SER A 189 -26.76 66.82 61.70
C SER A 189 -27.70 67.03 62.90
N ALA A 190 -28.08 65.96 63.62
CA ALA A 190 -28.90 66.05 64.83
C ALA A 190 -28.16 66.75 65.98
N PHE A 191 -26.88 66.42 66.20
CA PHE A 191 -26.04 67.12 67.19
C PHE A 191 -25.87 68.60 66.87
N GLN A 192 -25.71 68.96 65.59
CA GLN A 192 -25.64 70.36 65.17
C GLN A 192 -26.94 71.12 65.49
N ARG A 193 -28.10 70.54 65.21
CA ARG A 193 -29.41 71.13 65.56
C ARG A 193 -29.57 71.30 67.07
N HIS A 194 -29.23 70.28 67.85
CA HIS A 194 -29.30 70.34 69.31
C HIS A 194 -28.40 71.46 69.87
N ARG A 195 -27.20 71.62 69.31
CA ARG A 195 -26.29 72.72 69.67
C ARG A 195 -26.88 74.10 69.32
N GLN A 196 -27.57 74.24 68.18
CA GLN A 196 -28.28 75.48 67.83
C GLN A 196 -29.44 75.78 68.79
N GLN A 197 -30.23 74.76 69.17
CA GLN A 197 -31.30 74.90 70.16
C GLN A 197 -30.76 75.36 71.52
N LEU A 198 -29.74 74.69 72.04
CA LEU A 198 -29.05 75.09 73.29
C LEU A 198 -28.55 76.53 73.25
N LYS A 199 -27.94 76.96 72.13
CA LYS A 199 -27.53 78.37 71.97
C LYS A 199 -28.71 79.33 72.08
N SER A 200 -29.82 79.02 71.41
CA SER A 200 -31.03 79.86 71.46
C SER A 200 -31.67 79.91 72.85
N GLU A 201 -31.63 78.80 73.60
CA GLU A 201 -32.10 78.75 74.99
C GLU A 201 -31.21 79.60 75.90
N ILE A 202 -29.89 79.52 75.76
CA ILE A 202 -28.94 80.36 76.51
C ILE A 202 -29.22 81.84 76.22
N GLU A 203 -29.34 82.24 74.95
CA GLU A 203 -29.66 83.63 74.58
C GLU A 203 -31.00 84.10 75.17
N ASN A 204 -32.03 83.24 75.16
CA ASN A 204 -33.33 83.54 75.76
C ASN A 204 -33.25 83.68 77.29
N LEU A 205 -32.49 82.80 77.96
CA LEU A 205 -32.25 82.89 79.41
C LEU A 205 -31.46 84.17 79.76
N GLU A 206 -30.48 84.55 78.96
CA GLU A 206 -29.74 85.80 79.12
C GLU A 206 -30.63 87.04 78.93
N LYS A 207 -31.52 87.03 77.94
CA LYS A 207 -32.53 88.09 77.76
C LYS A 207 -33.47 88.17 78.97
N LYS A 208 -33.99 87.03 79.44
CA LYS A 208 -34.86 86.97 80.62
C LYS A 208 -34.16 87.48 81.88
N LYS A 209 -32.89 87.11 82.09
CA LYS A 209 -32.05 87.63 83.18
C LYS A 209 -31.86 89.14 83.07
N ARG A 210 -31.61 89.69 81.88
CA ARG A 210 -31.52 91.14 81.66
C ARG A 210 -32.84 91.86 81.99
N ASN A 211 -33.98 91.34 81.53
CA ASN A 211 -35.29 91.92 81.82
C ASN A 211 -35.61 91.92 83.32
N LEU A 212 -35.27 90.85 84.04
CA LEU A 212 -35.43 90.79 85.50
C LEU A 212 -34.52 91.74 86.26
N ARG A 213 -33.37 92.14 85.69
CA ARG A 213 -32.41 93.06 86.31
C ARG A 213 -32.67 94.54 86.01
N GLY A 214 -33.36 94.85 84.92
CA GLY A 214 -33.75 96.22 84.53
C GLY A 214 -35.15 96.65 84.98
N GLY A 215 -35.89 95.77 85.68
CA GLY A 215 -37.23 96.04 86.20
C GLY A 215 -37.27 96.50 87.66
N PHE A 216 -36.16 97.01 88.20
CA PHE A 216 -36.06 97.65 89.51
C PHE A 216 -35.50 99.07 89.34
#